data_AF-A0A640Y3R1-F1
#
_entry.id   AF-A0A640Y3R1-F1
#
_cell.length_a   1.000
_cell.length_b   1.000
_cell.length_c   1.000
_cell.angle_alpha   90.00
_cell.angle_beta   90.00
_cell.angle_gamma   90.00
#
_symmetry.space_group_name_H-M   'P 1'
#
loop_
_entity.id
_entity.type
_entity.pdbx_description
1 polymer ?
#
loop_
_entity_poly.entity_id
_entity_poly.type
_entity_poly.pdbx_seq_one_letter_code
_entity_poly.pdbx_strand_id
1 'polypeptide(L)'
;MEIARVEPMTTARAVRGPFDYRLPEPMVAAGVGVGSLLVVPFAGRRLLGVVVEVAAASDLPPERLAEPLEALEAGAPAELVRLGLWVAERYCSTASRGLALVLPPGTRTGRVPRSPKPRTERRAAITDAGRAALEPGSDARLGVRQRAALERLAAAGELAGARLRELAGADSVVLARLERRG
;
A
#
# COMPACT_ATOMS: atom_id res chain seq x y z
N MET A 1 -8.11 20.28 14.49
CA MET A 1 -8.23 18.92 15.04
C MET A 1 -8.83 18.07 13.95
N GLU A 2 -8.15 17.03 13.51
CA GLU A 2 -8.69 16.13 12.49
C GLU A 2 -9.27 14.87 13.14
N ILE A 3 -10.42 14.44 12.61
CA ILE A 3 -11.15 13.27 13.07
C ILE A 3 -11.11 12.21 11.96
N ALA A 4 -10.65 11.02 12.29
CA ALA A 4 -10.81 9.86 11.43
C ALA A 4 -12.09 9.12 11.80
N ARG A 5 -13.00 8.97 10.84
CA ARG A 5 -14.13 8.06 10.98
C ARG A 5 -13.69 6.67 10.52
N VAL A 6 -13.67 5.73 11.45
CA VAL A 6 -13.03 4.42 11.26
C VAL A 6 -14.07 3.32 11.32
N GLU A 7 -14.08 2.46 10.31
CA GLU A 7 -14.80 1.19 10.33
C GLU A 7 -13.94 0.10 10.99
N PRO A 8 -14.29 -0.39 12.20
CA PRO A 8 -13.53 -1.42 12.87
C PRO A 8 -13.72 -2.76 12.15
N MET A 9 -12.62 -3.45 11.86
CA MET A 9 -12.60 -4.76 11.20
C MET A 9 -12.96 -5.86 12.21
N THR A 10 -14.25 -6.02 12.49
CA THR A 10 -14.77 -6.96 13.50
C THR A 10 -15.58 -8.10 12.88
N THR A 11 -15.58 -9.26 13.53
CA THR A 11 -16.45 -10.39 13.17
C THR A 11 -17.86 -10.26 13.74
N ALA A 12 -18.06 -9.36 14.71
CA ALA A 12 -19.37 -9.08 15.30
C ALA A 12 -20.30 -8.41 14.28
N ARG A 13 -21.48 -9.00 14.05
CA ARG A 13 -22.42 -8.52 13.03
C ARG A 13 -23.31 -7.37 13.50
N ALA A 14 -23.46 -7.20 14.81
CA ALA A 14 -24.31 -6.16 15.41
C ALA A 14 -23.60 -4.80 15.58
N VAL A 15 -22.30 -4.72 15.27
CA VAL A 15 -21.55 -3.47 15.33
C VAL A 15 -21.75 -2.73 14.01
N ARG A 16 -22.23 -1.49 14.10
CA ARG A 16 -22.34 -0.57 12.96
C ARG A 16 -21.49 0.66 13.27
N GLY A 17 -20.54 0.93 12.37
CA GLY A 17 -19.74 2.14 12.38
C GLY A 17 -20.28 3.18 11.39
N PRO A 18 -19.44 4.17 11.02
CA PRO A 18 -18.07 4.35 11.51
C PRO A 18 -18.01 4.90 12.94
N PHE A 19 -16.82 4.86 13.56
CA PHE A 19 -16.55 5.43 14.88
C PHE A 19 -15.50 6.54 14.77
N ASP A 20 -15.69 7.62 15.52
CA ASP A 20 -14.82 8.78 15.47
C ASP A 20 -13.58 8.59 16.36
N TYR A 21 -12.41 8.88 15.79
CA TYR A 21 -11.13 8.90 16.48
C TYR A 21 -10.44 10.23 16.24
N ARG A 22 -9.84 10.80 17.28
CA ARG A 22 -8.99 11.99 17.13
C ARG A 22 -7.66 11.57 16.52
N LEU A 23 -7.28 12.16 15.40
CA LEU A 23 -5.97 11.91 14.80
C LEU A 23 -4.89 12.71 15.56
N PRO A 24 -3.85 12.04 16.08
CA PRO A 24 -2.67 12.71 16.61
C PRO A 24 -1.89 13.43 15.50
N GLU A 25 -1.22 14.53 15.83
CA GLU A 25 -0.42 15.32 14.89
C GLU A 25 0.57 14.48 14.06
N PRO A 26 1.31 13.50 14.63
CA PRO A 26 2.20 12.67 13.83
C PRO A 26 1.49 11.84 12.74
N MET A 27 0.23 11.45 12.96
CA MET A 27 -0.55 10.69 11.98
C MET A 27 -1.11 11.60 10.87
N VAL A 28 -1.49 12.84 11.23
CA VAL A 28 -1.86 13.86 10.24
C VAL A 28 -0.67 14.17 9.33
N ALA A 29 0.51 14.42 9.92
CA ALA A 29 1.75 14.68 9.17
C ALA A 29 2.18 13.48 8.30
N ALA A 30 1.86 12.25 8.71
CA ALA A 30 2.08 11.04 7.92
C ALA A 30 1.07 10.83 6.77
N GLY A 31 0.07 11.71 6.64
CA GLY A 31 -0.93 11.65 5.59
C GLY A 31 -2.00 10.57 5.82
N VAL A 32 -2.33 10.26 7.07
CA VAL A 32 -3.46 9.36 7.37
C VAL A 32 -4.74 9.94 6.79
N GLY A 33 -5.41 9.17 5.93
CA GLY A 33 -6.60 9.58 5.20
C GLY A 33 -7.50 8.39 4.85
N VAL A 34 -8.48 8.60 3.97
CA VAL A 34 -9.39 7.53 3.55
C VAL A 34 -8.61 6.35 2.98
N GLY A 35 -8.86 5.16 3.53
CA GLY A 35 -8.19 3.91 3.16
C GLY A 35 -6.91 3.59 3.93
N SER A 36 -6.45 4.50 4.79
CA SER A 36 -5.43 4.18 5.80
C SER A 36 -5.93 3.10 6.76
N LEU A 37 -5.02 2.23 7.16
CA LEU A 37 -5.28 1.18 8.14
C LEU A 37 -4.73 1.59 9.50
N LEU A 38 -5.60 1.58 10.50
CA LEU A 38 -5.27 1.97 11.87
C LEU A 38 -5.43 0.78 12.81
N VAL A 39 -4.56 0.70 13.82
CA VAL A 39 -4.83 -0.12 15.01
C VAL A 39 -5.52 0.77 16.02
N VAL A 40 -6.77 0.47 16.35
CA VAL A 40 -7.60 1.30 17.23
C VAL A 40 -7.98 0.56 18.51
N PRO A 41 -8.16 1.27 19.63
CA PRO A 41 -8.84 0.72 20.79
C PRO A 41 -10.34 0.60 20.48
N PHE A 42 -10.90 -0.59 20.67
CA PHE A 42 -12.32 -0.85 20.43
C PHE A 42 -12.85 -1.91 21.40
N ALA A 43 -13.80 -1.51 22.26
CA ALA A 43 -14.43 -2.38 23.26
C ALA A 43 -13.40 -3.21 24.08
N GLY A 44 -12.41 -2.53 24.66
CA GLY A 44 -11.37 -3.15 25.50
C GLY A 44 -10.32 -3.99 24.75
N ARG A 45 -10.32 -3.98 23.41
CA ARG A 45 -9.38 -4.74 22.56
C ARG A 45 -8.71 -3.84 21.54
N ARG A 46 -7.61 -4.32 20.96
CA ARG A 46 -6.95 -3.70 19.81
C ARG A 46 -7.49 -4.34 18.53
N LEU A 47 -8.02 -3.53 17.61
CA LEU A 47 -8.53 -4.01 16.32
C LEU A 47 -7.93 -3.23 15.16
N LEU A 48 -7.85 -3.88 14.01
CA LEU A 48 -7.64 -3.20 12.74
C LEU A 48 -8.90 -2.37 12.43
N GLY A 49 -8.73 -1.16 11.93
CA GLY A 49 -9.80 -0.31 11.45
C GLY A 49 -9.39 0.34 10.12
N VAL A 50 -10.39 0.66 9.30
CA VAL A 50 -10.19 1.35 8.01
C VAL A 50 -10.75 2.75 8.15
N VAL A 51 -9.95 3.77 7.84
CA VAL A 51 -10.46 5.15 7.75
C VAL A 51 -11.36 5.23 6.53
N VAL A 52 -12.63 5.58 6.73
CA VAL A 52 -13.62 5.72 5.64
C VAL A 52 -13.94 7.18 5.33
N GLU A 53 -13.66 8.09 6.26
CA GLU A 53 -13.84 9.54 6.11
C GLU A 53 -12.88 10.27 7.06
N VAL A 54 -12.44 11.47 6.66
CA VAL A 54 -11.74 12.43 7.54
C VAL A 54 -12.62 13.66 7.68
N ALA A 55 -12.86 14.09 8.90
CA ALA A 55 -13.72 15.23 9.23
C ALA A 55 -12.96 16.26 10.08
N ALA A 56 -13.38 17.53 9.99
CA ALA A 56 -12.82 18.62 10.79
C ALA A 56 -13.38 18.67 12.23
N ALA A 57 -14.47 17.94 12.50
CA ALA A 57 -15.15 17.93 13.79
C ALA A 57 -15.88 16.59 14.04
N SER A 58 -16.21 16.33 15.30
CA SER A 58 -17.03 15.21 15.77
C SER A 58 -18.18 15.74 16.60
N ASP A 59 -19.30 15.01 16.62
CA ASP A 59 -20.43 15.27 17.53
C ASP A 59 -20.09 14.86 18.97
N LEU A 60 -18.99 14.13 19.18
CA LEU A 60 -18.49 13.77 20.50
C LEU A 60 -17.59 14.87 21.07
N PRO A 61 -17.68 15.15 22.38
CA PRO A 61 -16.70 15.99 23.07
C PRO A 61 -15.27 15.45 22.89
N PRO A 62 -14.25 16.31 22.72
CA PRO A 62 -12.86 15.90 22.49
C PRO A 62 -12.30 14.89 23.49
N GLU A 63 -12.69 14.99 24.75
CA GLU A 63 -12.27 14.10 25.84
C GLU A 63 -12.84 12.68 25.73
N ARG A 64 -13.88 12.47 24.92
CA ARG A 64 -14.46 11.15 24.65
C ARG A 64 -13.92 10.50 23.37
N LEU A 65 -13.14 11.24 22.58
CA LEU A 65 -12.51 10.73 21.37
C LEU A 65 -11.24 9.97 21.74
N ALA A 66 -11.24 8.67 21.47
CA ALA A 66 -10.02 7.88 21.54
C ALA A 66 -9.06 8.27 20.41
N GLU A 67 -7.77 8.05 20.63
CA GLU A 67 -6.76 8.13 19.58
C GLU A 67 -6.47 6.72 19.02
N PRO A 68 -6.14 6.60 17.72
CA PRO A 68 -5.56 5.38 17.18
C PRO A 68 -4.20 5.09 17.81
N LEU A 69 -3.88 3.80 17.97
CA LEU A 69 -2.63 3.33 18.59
C LEU A 69 -1.47 3.26 17.59
N GLU A 70 -1.77 3.01 16.32
CA GLU A 70 -0.77 2.81 15.27
C GLU A 70 -1.41 3.06 13.90
N ALA A 71 -0.66 3.69 12.99
CA ALA A 71 -0.99 3.75 11.57
C ALA A 71 -0.11 2.76 10.81
N LEU A 72 -0.73 1.89 10.01
CA LEU A 72 -0.01 0.86 9.26
C LEU A 72 0.37 1.41 7.88
N GLU A 73 1.51 0.94 7.36
CA GLU A 73 2.02 1.34 6.04
C GLU A 73 1.12 0.85 4.89
N ALA A 74 0.47 -0.31 5.06
CA ALA A 74 -0.52 -0.78 4.09
C ALA A 74 -1.83 0.01 4.16
N GLY A 75 -2.50 0.11 3.02
CA GLY A 75 -3.80 0.75 2.88
C GLY A 75 -4.52 0.29 1.61
N ALA A 76 -5.65 0.92 1.34
CA ALA A 76 -6.35 0.79 0.06
C ALA A 76 -6.63 2.20 -0.51
N PRO A 77 -6.68 2.37 -1.84
CA PRO A 77 -7.17 3.60 -2.45
C PRO A 77 -8.61 3.92 -2.01
N ALA A 78 -8.96 5.20 -1.96
CA ALA A 78 -10.30 5.64 -1.57
C ALA A 78 -11.41 5.06 -2.48
N GLU A 79 -11.13 4.86 -3.76
CA GLU A 79 -12.03 4.23 -4.74
C GLU A 79 -12.39 2.81 -4.31
N LEU A 80 -11.39 2.06 -3.84
CA LEU A 80 -11.57 0.70 -3.37
C LEU A 80 -12.33 0.66 -2.04
N VAL A 81 -12.07 1.61 -1.13
CA VAL A 81 -12.87 1.76 0.10
C VAL A 81 -14.34 1.99 -0.24
N ARG A 82 -14.63 2.93 -1.15
CA ARG A 82 -16.01 3.19 -1.63
C ARG A 82 -16.63 1.93 -2.24
N LEU A 83 -15.89 1.19 -3.06
CA LEU A 83 -16.35 -0.08 -3.62
C LEU A 83 -16.67 -1.11 -2.53
N GLY A 84 -15.79 -1.28 -1.55
CA GLY A 84 -16.00 -2.22 -0.44
C GLY A 84 -17.25 -1.88 0.38
N LEU A 85 -17.47 -0.61 0.67
CA LEU A 85 -18.69 -0.14 1.35
C LEU A 85 -19.94 -0.36 0.49
N TRP A 86 -19.88 -0.04 -0.80
CA TRP A 86 -20.97 -0.29 -1.75
C TRP A 86 -21.32 -1.78 -1.84
N VAL A 87 -20.32 -2.68 -1.89
CA VAL A 87 -20.56 -4.13 -1.88
C VAL A 87 -21.26 -4.55 -0.58
N ALA A 88 -20.84 -3.99 0.56
CA ALA A 88 -21.46 -4.30 1.84
C ALA A 88 -22.94 -3.91 1.85
N GLU A 89 -23.28 -2.72 1.37
CA GLU A 89 -24.65 -2.24 1.27
C GLU A 89 -25.47 -3.05 0.24
N ARG A 90 -24.96 -3.16 -0.99
CA ARG A 90 -25.66 -3.78 -2.12
C ARG A 90 -26.03 -5.24 -1.88
N TYR A 91 -25.18 -5.96 -1.15
CA TYR A 91 -25.33 -7.39 -0.90
C TYR A 91 -25.68 -7.71 0.55
N CYS A 92 -26.24 -6.74 1.30
CA CYS A 92 -26.70 -6.93 2.68
C CYS A 92 -25.64 -7.57 3.60
N SER A 93 -24.37 -7.20 3.41
CA SER A 93 -23.23 -7.67 4.19
C SER A 93 -22.82 -6.63 5.24
N THR A 94 -21.74 -6.89 5.97
CA THR A 94 -21.18 -5.91 6.91
C THR A 94 -20.10 -5.07 6.23
N ALA A 95 -19.95 -3.80 6.61
CA ALA A 95 -18.85 -2.94 6.13
C ALA A 95 -17.49 -3.66 6.28
N SER A 96 -17.28 -4.32 7.43
CA SER A 96 -16.11 -5.16 7.66
C SER A 96 -15.86 -6.24 6.59
N ARG A 97 -16.91 -6.89 6.08
CA ARG A 97 -16.75 -7.92 5.04
C ARG A 97 -16.50 -7.30 3.67
N GLY A 98 -17.21 -6.22 3.34
CA GLY A 98 -17.02 -5.53 2.07
C GLY A 98 -15.63 -4.91 1.95
N LEU A 99 -15.18 -4.22 3.00
CA LEU A 99 -13.83 -3.65 3.07
C LEU A 99 -12.75 -4.74 2.99
N ALA A 100 -12.93 -5.89 3.65
CA ALA A 100 -11.94 -6.98 3.59
C ALA A 100 -11.68 -7.53 2.17
N LEU A 101 -12.59 -7.31 1.21
CA LEU A 101 -12.40 -7.73 -0.19
C LEU A 101 -11.41 -6.84 -0.95
N VAL A 102 -11.19 -5.61 -0.47
CA VAL A 102 -10.40 -4.60 -1.18
C VAL A 102 -9.09 -4.25 -0.48
N LEU A 103 -8.89 -4.76 0.73
CA LEU A 103 -7.67 -4.53 1.48
C LEU A 103 -6.52 -5.45 1.03
N PRO A 104 -5.26 -5.03 1.25
CA PRO A 104 -4.11 -5.86 0.95
C PRO A 104 -4.13 -7.23 1.65
N PRO A 105 -3.53 -8.27 1.05
CA PRO A 105 -3.43 -9.59 1.67
C PRO A 105 -2.70 -9.52 3.02
N GLY A 106 -3.15 -10.34 3.97
CA GLY A 106 -2.64 -10.33 5.35
C GLY A 106 -3.41 -9.39 6.28
N THR A 107 -4.25 -8.51 5.74
CA THR A 107 -5.31 -7.84 6.51
C THR A 107 -6.48 -8.81 6.68
N ARG A 108 -6.92 -9.03 7.92
CA ARG A 108 -8.06 -9.94 8.19
C ARG A 108 -8.92 -9.38 9.30
N THR A 109 -10.23 -9.54 9.12
CA THR A 109 -11.23 -9.22 10.13
C THR A 109 -10.92 -9.89 11.47
N GLY A 110 -10.97 -9.12 12.55
CA GLY A 110 -10.81 -9.59 13.93
C GLY A 110 -9.36 -9.82 14.37
N ARG A 111 -8.35 -9.49 13.55
CA ARG A 111 -6.94 -9.64 13.92
C ARG A 111 -6.13 -8.43 13.48
N VAL A 112 -5.28 -7.92 14.37
CA VAL A 112 -4.24 -6.96 14.00
C VAL A 112 -3.15 -7.70 13.21
N PRO A 113 -2.86 -7.31 11.96
CA PRO A 113 -1.83 -7.97 11.17
C PRO A 113 -0.46 -7.78 11.81
N ARG A 114 0.38 -8.83 11.78
CA ARG A 114 1.81 -8.68 12.12
C ARG A 114 2.50 -8.12 10.89
N SER A 115 2.57 -6.80 10.78
CA SER A 115 3.27 -6.08 9.70
C SER A 115 2.62 -6.26 8.31
N PRO A 116 1.47 -5.64 8.03
CA PRO A 116 0.96 -5.57 6.66
C PRO A 116 1.80 -4.52 5.94
N LYS A 117 2.91 -4.96 5.35
CA LYS A 117 3.72 -4.11 4.48
C LYS A 117 3.24 -4.29 3.04
N PRO A 118 3.13 -3.20 2.26
CA PRO A 118 2.90 -3.33 0.84
C PRO A 118 3.99 -4.22 0.23
N ARG A 119 3.59 -5.13 -0.66
CA ARG A 119 4.56 -5.90 -1.44
C ARG A 119 5.08 -4.98 -2.54
N THR A 120 6.36 -4.63 -2.45
CA THR A 120 7.03 -3.82 -3.47
C THR A 120 7.70 -4.71 -4.51
N GLU A 121 7.62 -4.33 -5.78
CA GLU A 121 8.40 -4.94 -6.86
C GLU A 121 9.41 -3.93 -7.40
N ARG A 122 10.66 -4.36 -7.59
CA ARG A 122 11.66 -3.53 -8.28
C ARG A 122 11.45 -3.60 -9.79
N ARG A 123 11.32 -2.43 -10.40
CA ARG A 123 11.21 -2.26 -11.86
C ARG A 123 12.41 -1.45 -12.32
N ALA A 124 12.93 -1.79 -13.49
CA ALA A 124 14.06 -1.11 -14.11
C ALA A 124 13.61 -0.58 -15.47
N ALA A 125 14.08 0.61 -15.81
CA ALA A 125 13.93 1.21 -17.12
C ALA A 125 15.33 1.54 -17.67
N ILE A 126 15.50 1.47 -18.99
CA ILE A 126 16.76 1.86 -19.62
C ILE A 126 16.89 3.38 -19.65
N THR A 127 18.04 3.88 -19.23
CA THR A 127 18.43 5.29 -19.34
C THR A 127 19.08 5.56 -20.70
N ASP A 128 19.29 6.83 -21.05
CA ASP A 128 20.00 7.18 -22.28
C ASP A 128 21.44 6.66 -22.29
N ALA A 129 22.09 6.62 -21.12
CA ALA A 129 23.40 5.99 -20.95
C ALA A 129 23.35 4.48 -21.24
N GLY A 130 22.32 3.80 -20.76
CA GLY A 130 22.06 2.39 -21.08
C GLY A 130 21.83 2.16 -22.58
N ARG A 131 21.13 3.06 -23.29
CA ARG A 131 20.93 2.99 -24.75
C ARG A 131 22.25 3.20 -25.48
N ALA A 132 23.01 4.24 -25.14
CA ALA A 132 24.32 4.51 -25.73
C ALA A 132 25.32 3.36 -25.50
N ALA A 133 25.18 2.60 -24.42
CA ALA A 133 25.99 1.42 -24.15
C ALA A 133 25.70 0.23 -25.08
N LEU A 134 24.54 0.21 -25.77
CA LEU A 134 24.17 -0.81 -26.74
C LEU A 134 24.62 -0.48 -28.17
N GLU A 135 24.87 0.79 -28.47
CA GLU A 135 25.19 1.24 -29.83
C GLU A 135 26.48 0.58 -30.37
N PRO A 136 26.52 0.28 -31.68
CA PRO A 136 27.74 -0.19 -32.33
C PRO A 136 28.89 0.80 -32.13
N GLY A 137 30.04 0.32 -31.66
CA GLY A 137 31.21 1.17 -31.40
C GLY A 137 31.25 1.79 -29.99
N SER A 138 30.31 1.44 -29.10
CA SER A 138 30.38 1.84 -27.69
C SER A 138 31.56 1.18 -26.97
N ASP A 139 32.33 1.97 -26.21
CA ASP A 139 33.41 1.49 -25.33
C ASP A 139 32.89 0.79 -24.06
N ALA A 140 31.57 0.74 -23.88
CA ALA A 140 30.93 0.14 -22.72
C ALA A 140 31.21 -1.38 -22.66
N ARG A 141 32.06 -1.79 -21.71
CA ARG A 141 32.28 -3.20 -21.39
C ARG A 141 31.06 -3.77 -20.67
N LEU A 142 30.20 -4.47 -21.41
CA LEU A 142 29.01 -5.14 -20.88
C LEU A 142 29.21 -6.65 -20.86
N GLY A 143 28.98 -7.28 -19.70
CA GLY A 143 28.87 -8.73 -19.65
C GLY A 143 27.62 -9.24 -20.38
N VAL A 144 27.59 -10.52 -20.75
CA VAL A 144 26.47 -11.13 -21.50
C VAL A 144 25.10 -10.84 -20.88
N ARG A 145 24.97 -11.00 -19.55
CA ARG A 145 23.72 -10.73 -18.81
C ARG A 145 23.37 -9.23 -18.74
N GLN A 146 24.37 -8.35 -18.73
CA GLN A 146 24.14 -6.89 -18.72
C GLN A 146 23.64 -6.42 -20.07
N ARG A 147 24.29 -6.85 -21.15
CA ARG A 147 23.86 -6.55 -22.53
C ARG A 147 22.44 -7.07 -22.76
N ALA A 148 22.18 -8.34 -22.44
CA ALA A 148 20.84 -8.92 -22.59
C ALA A 148 19.78 -8.15 -21.79
N ALA A 149 20.08 -7.71 -20.55
CA ALA A 149 19.14 -6.92 -19.76
C ALA A 149 18.84 -5.56 -20.42
N LEU A 150 19.88 -4.83 -20.87
CA LEU A 150 19.70 -3.56 -21.56
C LEU A 150 18.93 -3.73 -22.87
N GLU A 151 19.18 -4.77 -23.66
CA GLU A 151 18.41 -5.05 -24.89
C GLU A 151 16.93 -5.30 -24.60
N ARG A 152 16.62 -6.07 -23.53
CA ARG A 152 15.23 -6.27 -23.10
C ARG A 152 14.56 -4.97 -22.65
N LEU A 153 15.28 -4.12 -21.92
CA LEU A 153 14.78 -2.83 -21.48
C LEU A 153 14.65 -1.83 -22.64
N ALA A 154 15.55 -1.84 -23.61
CA ALA A 154 15.47 -1.02 -24.82
C ALA A 154 14.21 -1.32 -25.62
N ALA A 155 13.84 -2.60 -25.72
CA ALA A 155 12.65 -3.03 -26.45
C ALA A 155 11.33 -2.78 -25.68
N ALA A 156 11.31 -2.96 -24.36
CA ALA A 156 10.09 -2.91 -23.55
C ALA A 156 9.89 -1.60 -22.75
N GLY A 157 10.91 -0.74 -22.68
CA GLY A 157 10.93 0.48 -21.87
C GLY A 157 11.22 0.19 -20.40
N GLU A 158 10.25 -0.41 -19.71
CA GLU A 158 10.34 -0.75 -18.29
C GLU A 158 9.96 -2.22 -18.06
N LEU A 159 10.76 -2.94 -17.26
CA LEU A 159 10.50 -4.32 -16.88
C LEU A 159 10.70 -4.56 -15.39
N ALA A 160 9.89 -5.46 -14.84
CA ALA A 160 10.10 -6.01 -13.52
C ALA A 160 11.43 -6.80 -13.42
N GLY A 161 12.11 -6.69 -12.28
CA GLY A 161 13.37 -7.41 -12.04
C GLY A 161 13.23 -8.94 -12.16
N ALA A 162 12.09 -9.50 -11.75
CA ALA A 162 11.80 -10.93 -11.92
C ALA A 162 11.75 -11.31 -13.40
N ARG A 163 11.14 -10.47 -14.24
CA ARG A 163 11.05 -10.68 -15.68
C ARG A 163 12.41 -10.54 -16.37
N LEU A 164 13.26 -9.62 -15.92
CA LEU A 164 14.63 -9.49 -16.41
C LEU A 164 15.49 -10.70 -16.03
N ARG A 165 15.31 -11.25 -14.84
CA ARG A 165 15.98 -12.50 -14.44
C ARG A 165 15.58 -13.67 -15.34
N GLU A 166 14.30 -13.77 -15.67
CA GLU A 166 13.78 -14.82 -16.55
C GLU A 166 14.28 -14.66 -18.00
N LEU A 167 14.17 -13.45 -18.57
CA LEU A 167 14.44 -13.20 -20.00
C LEU A 167 15.92 -12.99 -20.34
N ALA A 168 16.73 -12.54 -19.38
CA ALA A 168 18.12 -12.12 -19.59
C ALA A 168 19.11 -12.70 -18.56
N GLY A 169 18.63 -13.49 -17.58
CA GLY A 169 19.46 -14.01 -16.50
C GLY A 169 20.00 -12.91 -15.56
N ALA A 170 19.48 -11.69 -15.65
CA ALA A 170 19.94 -10.54 -14.88
C ALA A 170 19.30 -10.53 -13.49
N ASP A 171 20.08 -10.93 -12.49
CA ASP A 171 19.69 -10.87 -11.09
C ASP A 171 19.85 -9.45 -10.50
N SER A 172 19.48 -9.28 -9.24
CA SER A 172 19.56 -7.99 -8.54
C SER A 172 20.98 -7.42 -8.49
N VAL A 173 22.03 -8.26 -8.50
CA VAL A 173 23.44 -7.81 -8.48
C VAL A 173 23.82 -7.25 -9.84
N VAL A 174 23.39 -7.89 -10.93
CA VAL A 174 23.58 -7.39 -12.30
C VAL A 174 22.89 -6.04 -12.48
N LEU A 175 21.63 -5.93 -12.06
CA LEU A 175 20.84 -4.69 -12.18
C LEU A 175 21.45 -3.56 -11.36
N ALA A 176 21.87 -3.82 -10.11
CA ALA A 176 22.54 -2.81 -9.28
C ALA A 176 23.88 -2.32 -9.86
N ARG A 177 24.59 -3.19 -10.61
CA ARG A 177 25.81 -2.78 -11.33
C ARG A 177 25.53 -1.91 -12.53
N LEU A 178 24.42 -2.15 -13.24
CA LEU A 178 23.97 -1.32 -14.35
C LEU A 178 23.50 0.05 -13.84
N GLU A 179 22.70 0.06 -12.78
CA GLU A 179 22.22 1.30 -12.13
C GLU A 179 23.37 2.23 -11.72
N ARG A 180 24.47 1.69 -11.20
CA ARG A 180 25.68 2.49 -10.87
C ARG A 180 26.38 3.13 -12.07
N ARG A 181 26.09 2.67 -13.29
CA ARG A 181 26.68 3.17 -14.53
C ARG A 181 25.79 4.18 -15.25
N GLY A 182 24.60 4.45 -14.72
CA GLY A 182 23.55 5.21 -15.39
C GLY A 182 22.61 4.30 -16.14
#